data_AF-R5BH99-F1
#
_entry.id   AF-R5BH99-F1
#
_cell.length_a   1.000
_cell.length_b   1.000
_cell.length_c   1.000
_cell.angle_alpha   90.00
_cell.angle_beta   90.00
_cell.angle_gamma   90.00
#
_symmetry.space_group_name_H-M   'P 1'
#
loop_
_entity.id
_entity.type
_entity.pdbx_description
1 polymer ?
#
loop_
_entity_poly.entity_id
_entity_poly.type
_entity_poly.pdbx_seq_one_letter_code
_entity_poly.pdbx_strand_id
1 'polypeptide(L)'
;MTDKERPYTQAEIIKLASKTAIEVYDKKCKEQARYIRKRYIDNTKKLLRGYRELQTHIDEAVSNTTESMPSQLQAVLAEVFDAKGFIKVVAIAQSKERTEVMLSHVDAMLSAYQRQCEYNNEPYFNVVWRYYINKEKMAEIADVVGVEERTAWRYADKGIEDLSILLWGAAALATVQG
;
A
#
# COMPACT_ATOMS: atom_id res chain seq x y z
N MET A 1 34.50 -43.13 19.40
CA MET A 1 34.55 -41.73 18.96
C MET A 1 33.18 -41.39 18.39
N THR A 2 32.43 -40.54 19.08
CA THR A 2 31.15 -40.04 18.60
C THR A 2 31.39 -39.17 17.36
N ASP A 3 30.54 -39.31 16.34
CA ASP A 3 30.56 -38.67 15.02
C ASP A 3 30.54 -37.12 15.03
N LYS A 4 30.78 -36.48 16.17
CA LYS A 4 30.63 -35.03 16.41
C LYS A 4 31.93 -34.21 16.35
N GLU A 5 33.10 -34.84 16.17
CA GLU A 5 34.41 -34.16 16.24
C GLU A 5 35.27 -34.27 14.96
N ARG A 6 34.75 -34.88 13.88
CA ARG A 6 35.47 -34.91 12.60
C ARG A 6 35.53 -33.49 12.00
N PRO A 7 36.72 -33.00 11.63
CA PRO A 7 36.83 -31.73 10.92
C PRO A 7 36.16 -31.83 9.54
N TYR A 8 35.35 -30.82 9.21
CA TYR A 8 34.67 -30.74 7.92
C TYR A 8 35.68 -30.75 6.77
N THR A 9 35.39 -31.54 5.75
CA THR A 9 36.11 -31.51 4.48
C THR A 9 35.82 -30.19 3.75
N GLN A 10 36.72 -29.79 2.86
CA GLN A 10 36.54 -28.59 2.03
C GLN A 10 35.21 -28.60 1.26
N ALA A 11 34.78 -29.77 0.76
CA ALA A 11 33.51 -29.94 0.06
C ALA A 11 32.30 -29.72 1.00
N GLU A 12 32.36 -30.20 2.25
CA GLU A 12 31.32 -29.98 3.25
C GLU A 12 31.24 -28.51 3.67
N ILE A 13 32.39 -27.84 3.82
CA ILE A 13 32.46 -26.40 4.11
C ILE A 13 31.82 -25.59 2.97
N ILE A 14 32.18 -25.86 1.71
CA ILE A 14 31.62 -25.18 0.54
C ILE A 14 30.11 -25.39 0.47
N LYS A 15 29.64 -26.64 0.61
CA LYS A 15 28.21 -26.96 0.57
C LYS A 15 27.43 -26.25 1.68
N LEU A 16 27.96 -26.24 2.90
CA LEU A 16 27.32 -25.57 4.04
C LEU A 16 27.27 -24.06 3.83
N ALA A 17 28.38 -23.44 3.38
CA ALA A 17 28.46 -22.02 3.10
C ALA A 17 27.50 -21.60 1.98
N SER A 18 27.46 -22.33 0.87
CA SER A 18 26.53 -22.06 -0.23
C SER A 18 25.07 -22.20 0.20
N LYS A 19 24.72 -23.26 0.94
CA LYS A 19 23.37 -23.44 1.47
C LYS A 19 22.96 -22.29 2.39
N THR A 20 23.84 -21.91 3.32
CA THR A 20 23.60 -20.82 4.26
C THR A 20 23.44 -19.48 3.54
N ALA A 21 24.26 -19.22 2.51
CA ALA A 21 24.18 -18.00 1.71
C ALA A 21 22.84 -17.90 0.97
N ILE A 22 22.36 -18.99 0.36
CA ILE A 22 21.06 -19.05 -0.32
C ILE A 22 19.92 -18.83 0.69
N GLU A 23 19.95 -19.50 1.84
CA GLU A 23 18.91 -19.34 2.88
C GLU A 23 18.84 -17.90 3.41
N VAL A 24 19.99 -17.27 3.66
CA VAL A 24 20.07 -15.87 4.09
C VAL A 24 19.58 -14.94 2.98
N TYR A 25 19.93 -15.21 1.73
CA TYR A 25 19.47 -14.43 0.58
C TYR A 25 17.94 -14.50 0.42
N ASP A 26 17.37 -15.71 0.40
CA ASP A 26 15.93 -15.93 0.31
C ASP A 26 15.17 -15.26 1.45
N LYS A 27 15.72 -15.34 2.67
CA LYS A 27 15.15 -14.66 3.84
C LYS A 27 15.13 -13.15 3.63
N LYS A 28 16.25 -12.55 3.19
CA LYS A 28 16.32 -11.10 2.91
C LYS A 28 15.36 -10.69 1.80
N CYS A 29 15.23 -11.47 0.73
CA CYS A 29 14.27 -11.17 -0.34
C CYS A 29 12.82 -11.21 0.17
N LYS A 30 12.45 -12.19 1.00
CA LYS A 30 11.12 -12.28 1.63
C LYS A 30 10.86 -11.12 2.59
N GLU A 31 11.85 -10.73 3.39
CA GLU A 31 11.75 -9.59 4.31
C GLU A 31 11.58 -8.27 3.55
N GLN A 32 12.36 -8.08 2.49
CA GLN A 32 12.23 -6.92 1.61
C GLN A 32 10.86 -6.86 0.96
N ALA A 33 10.35 -7.98 0.46
CA ALA A 33 9.02 -8.06 -0.14
C ALA A 33 7.91 -7.70 0.86
N ARG A 34 7.99 -8.22 2.10
CA ARG A 34 7.06 -7.87 3.17
C ARG A 34 7.12 -6.40 3.54
N TYR A 35 8.33 -5.83 3.62
CA TYR A 35 8.52 -4.41 3.91
C TYR A 35 7.88 -3.52 2.83
N ILE A 36 8.12 -3.84 1.56
CA ILE A 36 7.54 -3.10 0.43
C ILE A 36 6.02 -3.18 0.46
N ARG A 37 5.45 -4.38 0.61
CA ARG A 37 3.98 -4.55 0.71
C ARG A 37 3.40 -3.74 1.87
N LYS A 38 4.00 -3.84 3.07
CA LYS A 38 3.56 -3.09 4.25
C LYS A 38 3.58 -1.58 3.99
N ARG A 39 4.64 -1.08 3.35
CA ARG A 39 4.79 0.34 3.01
C ARG A 39 3.64 0.84 2.12
N TYR A 40 3.31 0.10 1.06
CA TYR A 40 2.20 0.48 0.16
C TYR A 40 0.82 0.38 0.82
N ILE A 41 0.62 -0.59 1.71
CA ILE A 41 -0.58 -0.66 2.56
C ILE A 41 -0.68 0.59 3.44
N ASP A 42 0.40 0.93 4.14
CA ASP A 42 0.43 2.09 5.04
C ASP A 42 0.24 3.41 4.29
N ASN A 43 0.80 3.54 3.09
CA ASN A 43 0.61 4.70 2.22
C ASN A 43 -0.82 4.82 1.71
N THR A 44 -1.45 3.69 1.34
CA THR A 44 -2.87 3.64 0.97
C THR A 44 -3.74 4.12 2.12
N LYS A 45 -3.49 3.64 3.36
CA LYS A 45 -4.22 4.10 4.55
C LYS A 45 -4.08 5.61 4.77
N LYS A 46 -2.86 6.16 4.66
CA LYS A 46 -2.61 7.60 4.81
C LYS A 46 -3.34 8.42 3.73
N LEU A 47 -3.26 7.96 2.49
CA LEU A 47 -3.91 8.59 1.36
C LEU A 47 -5.42 8.69 1.54
N LEU A 48 -6.09 7.58 1.84
CA LEU A 48 -7.54 7.56 1.97
C LEU A 48 -8.03 8.36 3.19
N ARG A 49 -7.28 8.39 4.30
CA ARG A 49 -7.62 9.26 5.45
C ARG A 49 -7.54 10.75 5.11
N GLY A 50 -6.58 11.12 4.27
CA GLY A 50 -6.36 12.48 3.78
C GLY A 50 -7.12 12.83 2.51
N TYR A 51 -7.94 11.92 1.97
CA TYR A 51 -8.60 12.09 0.67
C TYR A 51 -9.42 13.38 0.58
N ARG A 52 -10.27 13.65 1.58
CA ARG A 52 -11.07 14.88 1.61
C ARG A 52 -10.23 16.14 1.80
N GLU A 53 -9.13 16.04 2.55
CA GLU A 53 -8.20 17.15 2.77
C GLU A 53 -7.47 17.51 1.46
N LEU A 54 -7.15 16.51 0.63
CA LEU A 54 -6.62 16.72 -0.72
C LEU A 54 -7.65 17.39 -1.65
N GLN A 55 -8.92 17.01 -1.56
CA GLN A 55 -9.98 17.64 -2.35
C GLN A 55 -10.10 19.13 -1.98
N THR A 56 -10.18 19.43 -0.68
CA THR A 56 -10.17 20.81 -0.18
C THR A 56 -8.91 21.58 -0.62
N HIS A 57 -7.74 20.94 -0.61
CA HIS A 57 -6.50 21.57 -1.08
C HIS A 57 -6.58 22.02 -2.54
N ILE A 58 -7.18 21.21 -3.42
CA ILE A 58 -7.40 21.59 -4.82
C ILE A 58 -8.38 22.76 -4.92
N ASP A 59 -9.49 22.69 -4.18
CA ASP A 59 -10.56 23.68 -4.25
C ASP A 59 -10.14 25.05 -3.70
N GLU A 60 -9.37 25.07 -2.59
CA GLU A 60 -8.94 26.27 -1.88
C GLU A 60 -7.57 26.81 -2.35
N ALA A 61 -6.82 26.06 -3.17
CA ALA A 61 -5.53 26.51 -3.67
C ALA A 61 -5.69 27.69 -4.64
N VAL A 62 -5.67 28.90 -4.06
CA VAL A 62 -5.43 30.20 -4.70
C VAL A 62 -3.92 30.40 -4.96
N SER A 63 -3.06 29.66 -4.25
CA SER A 63 -1.60 29.67 -4.35
C SER A 63 -1.05 28.26 -4.61
N ASN A 64 -0.03 28.16 -5.45
CA ASN A 64 0.59 26.91 -5.94
C ASN A 64 1.46 26.17 -4.90
N THR A 65 1.21 26.32 -3.61
CA THR A 65 2.06 25.80 -2.53
C THR A 65 1.45 24.56 -1.84
N THR A 66 2.32 23.63 -1.41
CA THR A 66 1.97 22.48 -0.56
C THR A 66 1.90 22.83 0.92
N GLU A 67 2.17 24.08 1.31
CA GLU A 67 2.44 24.44 2.71
C GLU A 67 1.26 24.19 3.67
N SER A 68 0.03 24.21 3.16
CA SER A 68 -1.18 23.90 3.95
C SER A 68 -1.43 22.40 4.14
N MET A 69 -0.72 21.53 3.42
CA MET A 69 -0.94 20.08 3.46
C MET A 69 -0.16 19.40 4.59
N PRO A 70 -0.73 18.42 5.32
CA PRO A 70 0.01 17.64 6.30
C PRO A 70 1.26 16.99 5.69
N SER A 71 2.40 17.09 6.38
CA SER A 71 3.71 16.60 5.87
C SER A 71 3.70 15.11 5.50
N GLN A 72 2.95 14.29 6.23
CA GLN A 72 2.80 12.86 5.93
C GLN A 72 2.12 12.61 4.58
N LEU A 73 1.19 13.48 4.20
CA LEU A 73 0.45 13.37 2.96
C LEU A 73 1.28 13.87 1.78
N GLN A 74 2.08 14.92 2.00
CA GLN A 74 3.11 15.35 1.06
C GLN A 74 4.10 14.23 0.74
N ALA A 75 4.53 13.46 1.75
CA ALA A 75 5.44 12.33 1.56
C ALA A 75 4.81 11.20 0.73
N VAL A 76 3.52 10.89 0.94
CA VAL A 76 2.79 9.90 0.15
C VAL A 76 2.63 10.37 -1.30
N LEU A 77 2.29 11.65 -1.50
CA LEU A 77 2.21 12.25 -2.84
C LEU A 77 3.56 12.14 -3.55
N ALA A 78 4.66 12.55 -2.92
CA ALA A 78 5.99 12.45 -3.51
C ALA A 78 6.31 11.00 -3.94
N GLU A 79 5.90 10.00 -3.15
CA GLU A 79 6.12 8.59 -3.48
C GLU A 79 5.28 8.09 -4.68
N VAL A 80 4.05 8.60 -4.86
CA VAL A 80 3.27 8.38 -6.10
C VAL A 80 4.06 8.85 -7.32
N PHE A 81 4.76 9.99 -7.19
CA PHE A 81 5.49 10.61 -8.29
C PHE A 81 6.93 10.09 -8.49
N ASP A 82 7.55 9.47 -7.49
CA ASP A 82 8.98 9.09 -7.52
C ASP A 82 9.25 7.59 -7.81
N ALA A 83 8.22 6.75 -7.94
CA ALA A 83 8.41 5.31 -8.16
C ALA A 83 8.31 4.92 -9.65
N LYS A 84 9.44 4.90 -10.38
CA LYS A 84 9.77 4.09 -11.60
C LYS A 84 8.69 3.75 -12.66
N GLY A 85 7.57 4.46 -12.74
CA GLY A 85 6.56 4.30 -13.78
C GLY A 85 5.15 4.39 -13.22
N PHE A 86 4.56 5.59 -13.25
CA PHE A 86 3.17 5.79 -13.69
C PHE A 86 2.92 7.26 -14.04
N ILE A 87 3.68 8.21 -13.46
CA ILE A 87 3.56 9.64 -13.81
C ILE A 87 4.94 10.29 -13.99
N LYS A 88 5.69 9.83 -15.00
CA LYS A 88 6.98 10.44 -15.38
C LYS A 88 6.83 11.78 -16.12
N VAL A 89 5.61 12.26 -16.33
CA VAL A 89 5.27 13.42 -17.17
C VAL A 89 5.08 14.71 -16.35
N VAL A 90 4.94 14.63 -15.03
CA VAL A 90 4.47 15.75 -14.20
C VAL A 90 5.61 16.32 -13.32
N ALA A 91 6.87 16.17 -13.75
CA ALA A 91 8.03 16.74 -13.06
C ALA A 91 8.11 18.29 -13.17
N ILE A 92 7.33 18.89 -14.07
CA ILE A 92 7.30 20.34 -14.34
C ILE A 92 6.07 21.02 -13.71
N ALA A 93 5.13 20.25 -13.18
CA ALA A 93 3.86 20.77 -12.68
C ALA A 93 3.96 21.38 -11.27
N GLN A 94 3.10 22.36 -11.02
CA GLN A 94 2.93 23.01 -9.72
C GLN A 94 2.31 22.04 -8.69
N SER A 95 2.40 22.39 -7.40
CA SER A 95 1.88 21.54 -6.32
C SER A 95 0.42 21.11 -6.53
N LYS A 96 -0.43 22.05 -6.95
CA LYS A 96 -1.86 21.84 -7.13
C LYS A 96 -2.14 20.83 -8.24
N GLU A 97 -1.55 21.04 -9.41
CA GLU A 97 -1.68 20.18 -10.58
C GLU A 97 -1.19 18.75 -10.30
N ARG A 98 -0.13 18.58 -9.50
CA ARG A 98 0.27 17.26 -9.00
C ARG A 98 -0.82 16.60 -8.15
N THR A 99 -1.37 17.32 -7.18
CA THR A 99 -2.45 16.80 -6.34
C THR A 99 -3.69 16.44 -7.17
N GLU A 100 -4.05 17.25 -8.18
CA GLU A 100 -5.17 17.00 -9.10
C GLU A 100 -5.00 15.70 -9.89
N VAL A 101 -3.84 15.51 -10.54
CA VAL A 101 -3.57 14.28 -11.30
C VAL A 101 -3.63 13.06 -10.38
N MET A 102 -3.09 13.18 -9.17
CA MET A 102 -3.10 12.09 -8.21
C MET A 102 -4.51 11.76 -7.70
N LEU A 103 -5.32 12.76 -7.36
CA LEU A 103 -6.70 12.54 -6.95
C LEU A 103 -7.54 11.93 -8.09
N SER A 104 -7.32 12.36 -9.33
CA SER A 104 -7.97 11.74 -10.49
C SER A 104 -7.63 10.23 -10.61
N HIS A 105 -6.37 9.85 -10.37
CA HIS A 105 -5.97 8.44 -10.30
C HIS A 105 -6.66 7.69 -9.15
N VAL A 106 -6.70 8.30 -7.95
CA VAL A 106 -7.37 7.72 -6.78
C VAL A 106 -8.86 7.50 -7.04
N ASP A 107 -9.54 8.49 -7.62
CA ASP A 107 -10.97 8.41 -7.95
C ASP A 107 -11.25 7.28 -8.95
N ALA A 108 -10.41 7.15 -9.98
CA ALA A 108 -10.53 6.07 -10.96
C ALA A 108 -10.36 4.70 -10.31
N MET A 109 -9.39 4.54 -9.39
CA MET A 109 -9.14 3.27 -8.70
C MET A 109 -10.23 2.95 -7.68
N LEU A 110 -10.73 3.93 -6.93
CA LEU A 110 -11.87 3.76 -6.03
C LEU A 110 -13.12 3.34 -6.82
N SER A 111 -13.40 4.00 -7.95
CA SER A 111 -14.53 3.67 -8.81
C SER A 111 -14.42 2.30 -9.47
N ALA A 112 -13.21 1.87 -9.83
CA ALA A 112 -12.96 0.52 -10.33
C ALA A 112 -13.18 -0.53 -9.24
N TYR A 113 -12.63 -0.30 -8.04
CA TYR A 113 -12.75 -1.23 -6.92
C TYR A 113 -14.19 -1.35 -6.42
N GLN A 114 -14.93 -0.24 -6.37
CA GLN A 114 -16.35 -0.23 -6.06
C GLN A 114 -17.12 -1.17 -6.99
N ARG A 115 -16.99 -0.98 -8.31
CA ARG A 115 -17.68 -1.80 -9.31
C ARG A 115 -17.32 -3.28 -9.18
N GLN A 116 -16.06 -3.59 -8.91
CA GLN A 116 -15.61 -4.97 -8.69
C GLN A 116 -16.28 -5.58 -7.44
N CYS A 117 -16.28 -4.86 -6.32
CA CYS A 117 -16.90 -5.32 -5.08
C CYS A 117 -18.41 -5.50 -5.26
N GLU A 118 -19.08 -4.56 -5.92
CA GLU A 118 -20.52 -4.65 -6.22
C GLU A 118 -20.83 -5.87 -7.10
N TYR A 119 -20.04 -6.10 -8.15
CA TYR A 119 -20.20 -7.26 -9.03
C TYR A 119 -20.01 -8.59 -8.27
N ASN A 120 -19.05 -8.65 -7.35
CA ASN A 120 -18.77 -9.85 -6.55
C ASN A 120 -19.66 -9.97 -5.29
N ASN A 121 -20.52 -9.00 -5.01
CA ASN A 121 -21.26 -8.87 -3.75
C ASN A 121 -20.35 -8.88 -2.51
N GLU A 122 -19.22 -8.19 -2.58
CA GLU A 122 -18.22 -8.07 -1.53
C GLU A 122 -18.38 -6.74 -0.76
N PRO A 123 -18.34 -6.74 0.59
CA PRO A 123 -18.56 -5.54 1.40
C PRO A 123 -17.33 -4.63 1.51
N TYR A 124 -16.19 -5.03 0.93
CA TYR A 124 -14.87 -4.45 1.24
C TYR A 124 -14.79 -2.96 0.90
N PHE A 125 -15.24 -2.54 -0.29
CA PHE A 125 -15.25 -1.13 -0.67
C PHE A 125 -16.10 -0.29 0.29
N ASN A 126 -17.30 -0.76 0.65
CA ASN A 126 -18.21 -0.04 1.53
C ASN A 126 -17.56 0.23 2.90
N VAL A 127 -16.95 -0.81 3.48
CA VAL A 127 -16.23 -0.70 4.76
C VAL A 127 -15.06 0.26 4.66
N VAL A 128 -14.24 0.17 3.60
CA VAL A 128 -13.10 1.08 3.40
C VAL A 128 -13.56 2.52 3.26
N TRP A 129 -14.56 2.78 2.42
CA TRP A 129 -15.09 4.12 2.19
C TRP A 129 -15.61 4.74 3.49
N ARG A 130 -16.46 4.02 4.22
CA ARG A 130 -17.01 4.50 5.50
C ARG A 130 -15.92 4.77 6.54
N TYR A 131 -14.98 3.85 6.68
CA TYR A 131 -13.98 3.96 7.74
C TYR A 131 -12.87 4.98 7.42
N TYR A 132 -12.25 4.89 6.24
CA TYR A 132 -11.09 5.72 5.91
C TYR A 132 -11.50 7.10 5.38
N ILE A 133 -12.58 7.20 4.61
CA ILE A 133 -12.98 8.45 3.94
C ILE A 133 -14.08 9.17 4.73
N ASN A 134 -15.14 8.48 5.15
CA ASN A 134 -16.20 9.11 5.96
C ASN A 134 -15.84 9.23 7.45
N LYS A 135 -14.77 8.57 7.90
CA LYS A 135 -14.31 8.58 9.30
C LYS A 135 -15.38 8.07 10.29
N GLU A 136 -16.24 7.16 9.85
CA GLU A 136 -17.27 6.50 10.68
C GLU A 136 -16.64 5.53 11.69
N LYS A 137 -17.34 5.22 12.80
CA LYS A 137 -16.84 4.26 13.79
C LYS A 137 -17.02 2.83 13.29
N MET A 138 -16.04 1.96 13.53
CA MET A 138 -16.11 0.58 13.05
C MET A 138 -17.32 -0.20 13.60
N ALA A 139 -17.75 0.08 14.83
CA ALA A 139 -18.97 -0.51 15.38
C ALA A 139 -20.22 -0.18 14.55
N GLU A 140 -20.40 1.08 14.15
CA GLU A 140 -21.53 1.53 13.31
C GLU A 140 -21.45 0.90 11.91
N ILE A 141 -20.25 0.78 11.35
CA ILE A 141 -20.02 0.12 10.06
C ILE A 141 -20.36 -1.38 10.15
N ALA A 142 -19.96 -2.04 11.24
CA ALA A 142 -20.23 -3.45 11.47
C ALA A 142 -21.74 -3.73 11.54
N ASP A 143 -22.49 -2.86 12.23
CA ASP A 143 -23.95 -2.92 12.28
C ASP A 143 -24.58 -2.74 10.89
N VAL A 144 -24.12 -1.76 10.10
CA VAL A 144 -24.61 -1.51 8.73
C VAL A 144 -24.34 -2.68 7.78
N VAL A 145 -23.18 -3.33 7.90
CA VAL A 145 -22.79 -4.47 7.07
C VAL A 145 -23.36 -5.80 7.60
N GLY A 146 -23.87 -5.82 8.84
CA GLY A 146 -24.47 -7.00 9.46
C GLY A 146 -23.44 -8.05 9.90
N VAL A 147 -22.27 -7.62 10.38
CA VAL A 147 -21.19 -8.51 10.85
C VAL A 147 -20.64 -8.06 12.20
N GLU A 148 -19.89 -8.91 12.88
CA GLU A 148 -19.14 -8.50 14.07
C GLU A 148 -18.01 -7.50 13.71
N GLU A 149 -17.65 -6.63 14.66
CA GLU A 149 -16.61 -5.60 14.44
C GLU A 149 -15.29 -6.22 13.97
N ARG A 150 -14.90 -7.38 14.52
CA ARG A 150 -13.70 -8.10 14.09
C ARG A 150 -13.73 -8.48 12.60
N THR A 151 -14.89 -8.84 12.09
CA THR A 151 -15.08 -9.19 10.67
C THR A 151 -15.10 -7.93 9.82
N ALA A 152 -15.70 -6.83 10.27
CA ALA A 152 -15.60 -5.54 9.61
C ALA A 152 -14.16 -5.05 9.50
N TRP A 153 -13.34 -5.20 10.55
CA TRP A 153 -11.89 -4.92 10.48
C TRP A 153 -11.17 -5.75 9.42
N ARG A 154 -11.49 -7.04 9.31
CA ARG A 154 -10.92 -7.91 8.25
C ARG A 154 -11.32 -7.45 6.85
N TYR A 155 -12.55 -6.99 6.67
CA TYR A 155 -13.01 -6.42 5.40
C TYR A 155 -12.28 -5.12 5.07
N ALA A 156 -12.06 -4.25 6.06
CA ALA A 156 -11.29 -3.03 5.88
C ALA A 156 -9.83 -3.33 5.47
N ASP A 157 -9.17 -4.29 6.13
CA ASP A 157 -7.80 -4.66 5.79
C ASP A 157 -7.72 -5.28 4.39
N LYS A 158 -8.65 -6.18 4.04
CA LYS A 158 -8.72 -6.76 2.68
C LYS A 158 -8.91 -5.67 1.62
N GLY A 159 -9.83 -4.72 1.87
CA GLY A 159 -10.07 -3.61 0.95
C GLY A 159 -8.85 -2.69 0.78
N ILE A 160 -8.10 -2.44 1.85
CA ILE A 160 -6.85 -1.68 1.76
C ILE A 160 -5.77 -2.45 0.99
N GLU A 161 -5.66 -3.77 1.18
CA GLU A 161 -4.72 -4.57 0.42
C GLU A 161 -5.03 -4.52 -1.08
N ASP A 162 -6.28 -4.70 -1.46
CA ASP A 162 -6.70 -4.64 -2.86
C ASP A 162 -6.48 -3.27 -3.48
N LEU A 163 -6.89 -2.20 -2.78
CA LEU A 163 -6.66 -0.83 -3.23
C LEU A 163 -5.18 -0.48 -3.32
N SER A 164 -4.34 -1.00 -2.43
CA SER A 164 -2.89 -0.80 -2.56
C SER A 164 -2.36 -1.39 -3.87
N ILE A 165 -2.86 -2.55 -4.29
CA ILE A 165 -2.44 -3.13 -5.57
C ILE A 165 -2.97 -2.29 -6.73
N LEU A 166 -4.22 -1.83 -6.68
CA LEU A 166 -4.81 -1.00 -7.74
C LEU A 166 -4.10 0.36 -7.88
N LEU A 167 -3.79 1.02 -6.76
CA LEU A 167 -3.17 2.34 -6.75
C LEU A 167 -1.70 2.31 -7.18
N TRP A 168 -0.95 1.28 -6.79
CA TRP A 168 0.51 1.24 -6.94
C TRP A 168 1.02 0.19 -7.93
N GLY A 169 0.13 -0.65 -8.47
CA GLY A 169 0.44 -1.65 -9.50
C GLY A 169 1.49 -2.68 -9.06
N ALA A 170 2.39 -3.04 -10.00
CA ALA A 170 3.44 -4.03 -9.77
C ALA A 170 4.39 -3.69 -8.61
N ALA A 171 4.49 -2.41 -8.23
CA ALA A 171 5.30 -2.00 -7.09
C ALA A 171 4.73 -2.53 -5.75
N ALA A 172 3.41 -2.63 -5.62
CA ALA A 172 2.74 -3.24 -4.46
C ALA A 172 2.77 -4.78 -4.49
N LEU A 173 2.89 -5.39 -5.67
CA LEU A 173 3.10 -6.81 -5.87
C LEU A 173 4.58 -7.15 -5.65
N ALA A 174 5.05 -7.01 -4.41
CA ALA A 174 6.41 -7.42 -4.07
C ALA A 174 6.52 -8.96 -4.12
N THR A 175 6.74 -9.50 -5.32
CA THR A 175 7.03 -10.92 -5.53
C THR A 175 8.53 -11.14 -5.44
N VAL A 176 8.93 -12.13 -4.64
CA VAL A 176 10.28 -12.68 -4.72
C VAL A 176 10.43 -13.28 -6.11
N GLN A 177 11.10 -12.58 -7.03
CA GLN A 177 11.55 -13.22 -8.26
C GLN A 177 12.63 -14.22 -7.83
N GLY A 178 12.31 -15.51 -7.99
CA GLY A 178 13.27 -16.60 -7.90
C GLY A 178 14.13 -16.69 -9.14
#